data_AF-A0A8T5QKS8-F1
#
_entry.id   AF-A0A8T5QKS8-F1
#
_cell.length_a   1.000
_cell.length_b   1.000
_cell.length_c   1.000
_cell.angle_alpha   90.00
_cell.angle_beta   90.00
_cell.angle_gamma   90.00
#
_symmetry.space_group_name_H-M   'P 1'
#
loop_
_entity.id
_entity.type
_entity.pdbx_description
1 polymer ?
#
loop_
_entity_poly.entity_id
_entity_poly.type
_entity_poly.pdbx_seq_one_letter_code
_entity_poly.pdbx_strand_id
1 'polypeptide(L)' 'MKDIDPTKMSKEEIQAKMLELRKELIKLNAQSATGTAPKNPRQIRTTKKYIARLMTALQSKE' A
#
# COMPACT_ATOMS: atom_id res chain seq x y z
N MET A 1 8.48 2.93 -7.20
CA MET A 1 7.91 3.64 -6.03
C MET A 1 9.04 3.84 -5.05
N LYS A 2 9.40 5.09 -4.81
CA LYS A 2 10.47 5.54 -3.90
C LYS A 2 10.26 4.88 -2.54
N ASP A 3 11.31 4.28 -1.99
CA ASP A 3 11.29 3.53 -0.74
C ASP A 3 10.63 4.34 0.37
N ILE A 4 9.41 3.95 0.73
CA ILE A 4 8.78 4.55 1.89
C ILE A 4 9.37 3.82 3.08
N ASP A 5 10.11 4.58 3.87
CA ASP A 5 10.76 4.16 5.09
C ASP A 5 9.80 4.37 6.26
N PRO A 6 9.10 3.33 6.73
CA PRO A 6 8.11 3.47 7.78
C PRO A 6 8.73 3.73 9.16
N THR A 7 10.06 3.62 9.31
CA THR A 7 10.73 3.95 10.57
C THR A 7 10.60 5.43 10.91
N LYS A 8 10.58 6.29 9.88
CA LYS A 8 10.51 7.75 9.99
C LYS A 8 9.11 8.33 10.19
N MET A 9 8.06 7.51 10.06
CA MET A 9 6.66 7.95 10.13
C MET A 9 6.07 7.80 11.53
N SER A 10 5.17 8.69 11.95
CA SER A 10 4.39 8.52 13.19
C SER A 10 3.36 7.38 13.04
N LYS A 11 2.81 6.88 14.15
CA LYS A 11 1.76 5.84 14.11
C LYS A 11 0.53 6.31 13.29
N GLU A 12 0.15 7.57 13.45
CA GLU A 12 -0.96 8.21 12.73
C GLU A 12 -0.69 8.33 11.24
N GLU A 13 0.53 8.73 10.86
CA GLU A 13 0.94 8.80 9.45
C GLU A 13 0.95 7.42 8.79
N ILE A 14 1.42 6.39 9.50
CA ILE A 14 1.39 5.00 9.04
C ILE A 14 -0.04 4.55 8.79
N GLN A 15 -0.97 4.84 9.70
CA GLN A 15 -2.38 4.49 9.56
C GLN A 15 -3.05 5.26 8.41
N ALA A 16 -2.81 6.56 8.29
CA ALA A 16 -3.33 7.39 7.20
C ALA A 16 -2.86 6.86 5.84
N LYS A 17 -1.55 6.57 5.72
CA LYS A 17 -0.97 6.03 4.49
C LYS A 17 -1.47 4.62 4.18
N MET A 18 -1.70 3.80 5.21
CA MET A 18 -2.31 2.48 5.03
C MET A 18 -3.73 2.59 4.46
N LEU A 19 -4.52 3.57 4.91
CA LEU A 19 -5.87 3.83 4.38
C LEU A 19 -5.81 4.23 2.90
N GLU A 20 -4.91 5.12 2.52
CA GLU A 20 -4.72 5.56 1.13
C GLU A 20 -4.38 4.38 0.22
N LEU A 21 -3.42 3.54 0.62
CA LEU A 21 -3.01 2.38 -0.18
C LEU A 21 -4.11 1.33 -0.32
N ARG A 22 -4.93 1.15 0.71
CA ARG A 22 -6.11 0.26 0.62
C ARG A 22 -7.11 0.80 -0.40
N LYS A 23 -7.36 2.11 -0.43
CA LYS A 23 -8.20 2.74 -1.46
C LYS A 23 -7.60 2.57 -2.86
N GLU A 24 -6.29 2.74 -3.01
CA GLU A 24 -5.59 2.51 -4.27
C GLU A 24 -5.69 1.04 -4.71
N LEU A 25 -5.53 0.10 -3.78
CA LEU A 25 -5.65 -1.33 -4.05
C LEU A 25 -7.05 -1.71 -4.55
N ILE A 26 -8.11 -1.12 -3.98
CA ILE A 26 -9.48 -1.33 -4.45
C ILE A 26 -9.63 -0.84 -5.90
N LYS A 27 -9.11 0.35 -6.22
CA LYS A 27 -9.15 0.87 -7.60
C LYS A 27 -8.40 -0.04 -8.58
N LEU A 28 -7.21 -0.51 -8.20
CA LEU A 28 -6.40 -1.41 -9.03
C LEU A 28 -7.08 -2.77 -9.23
N ASN A 29 -7.72 -3.31 -8.17
CA ASN A 29 -8.48 -4.55 -8.28
C ASN A 29 -9.72 -4.37 -9.17
N ALA A 30 -10.42 -3.24 -9.07
CA ALA A 30 -11.54 -2.91 -9.94
C ALA A 30 -11.10 -2.85 -11.41
N GLN A 31 -10.00 -2.14 -11.71
CA GLN A 31 -9.41 -2.11 -13.06
C GLN A 31 -9.02 -3.50 -13.57
N SER A 32 -8.42 -4.32 -12.70
CA SER A 32 -8.06 -5.70 -13.06
C SER A 32 -9.29 -6.56 -13.33
N ALA A 33 -10.38 -6.36 -12.57
CA ALA A 33 -11.62 -7.12 -12.73
C ALA A 33 -12.41 -6.69 -13.98
N THR A 34 -12.35 -5.43 -14.36
CA THR A 34 -12.97 -4.90 -15.59
C THR A 34 -12.21 -5.27 -16.87
N GLY A 35 -11.16 -6.09 -16.79
CA GLY A 35 -10.35 -6.52 -17.94
C GLY A 35 -9.45 -5.43 -18.51
N THR A 36 -9.44 -4.23 -17.91
CA THR A 36 -8.51 -3.17 -18.27
C THR A 36 -7.14 -3.49 -17.68
N ALA A 37 -6.17 -3.78 -18.54
CA ALA A 37 -4.80 -4.01 -18.11
C ALA A 37 -4.30 -2.80 -17.30
N PRO A 38 -3.97 -2.95 -16.01
CA PRO A 38 -3.40 -1.86 -15.25
C PRO A 38 -2.07 -1.46 -15.88
N LYS A 39 -1.77 -0.15 -15.88
CA LYS A 39 -0.57 0.44 -16.49
C LYS A 39 0.73 -0.25 -16.04
N ASN A 40 0.72 -0.85 -14.85
CA ASN A 40 1.72 -1.79 -14.37
C ASN A 40 1.06 -3.03 -13.75
N PRO A 41 1.25 -4.24 -14.32
CA PRO A 41 0.68 -5.48 -13.74
C PRO A 41 1.27 -5.80 -12.37
N ARG A 42 2.47 -5.30 -12.08
CA ARG A 42 3.14 -5.50 -10.78
C ARG A 42 2.65 -4.54 -9.69
N GLN A 43 1.81 -3.56 -10.03
CA GLN A 43 1.39 -2.49 -9.10
C GLN A 43 0.57 -3.04 -7.93
N ILE A 44 -0.37 -3.96 -8.18
CA ILE A 44 -1.14 -4.65 -7.13
C ILE A 44 -0.20 -5.33 -6.13
N ARG A 45 0.81 -6.05 -6.64
CA ARG A 45 1.80 -6.74 -5.80
C ARG A 45 2.64 -5.76 -5.00
N THR A 46 3.07 -4.64 -5.59
CA THR A 46 3.84 -3.61 -4.85
C THR A 46 3.01 -2.95 -3.77
N THR A 47 1.74 -2.62 -4.04
CA THR A 47 0.83 -2.00 -3.06
C THR A 47 0.58 -2.95 -1.89
N LYS A 48 0.33 -4.25 -2.15
CA LYS A 48 0.20 -5.27 -1.10
C LYS A 48 1.46 -5.39 -0.23
N LYS A 49 2.64 -5.49 -0.85
CA LYS A 49 3.92 -5.57 -0.13
C LYS A 49 4.16 -4.33 0.73
N TYR A 50 3.74 -3.18 0.24
CA TYR A 50 3.92 -1.93 0.95
C TYR A 50 2.98 -1.79 2.15
N ILE A 51 1.71 -2.20 2.03
CA ILE A 51 0.79 -2.34 3.18
C ILE A 51 1.37 -3.28 4.23
N ALA A 52 1.93 -4.43 3.82
CA ALA A 52 2.55 -5.37 4.76
C ALA A 52 3.72 -4.74 5.54
N ARG A 53 4.58 -3.96 4.87
CA ARG A 53 5.69 -3.23 5.52
C ARG A 53 5.20 -2.20 6.53
N LEU A 54 4.12 -1.47 6.20
CA LEU A 54 3.51 -0.52 7.13
C LEU A 54 2.94 -1.22 8.37
N MET A 55 2.27 -2.36 8.18
CA MET A 55 1.75 -3.16 9.30
C MET A 55 2.87 -3.69 10.19
N THR A 56 3.96 -4.21 9.62
CA THR A 56 5.13 -4.65 10.39
C THR A 56 5.73 -3.50 11.20
N ALA A 57 5.89 -2.33 10.58
CA ALA A 57 6.43 -1.16 11.28
C ALA A 57 5.52 -0.63 12.38
N LEU A 58 4.19 -0.72 12.20
CA LEU A 58 3.22 -0.37 13.25
C LEU A 58 3.36 -1.32 14.44
N GLN A 59 3.43 -2.62 14.18
CA GLN A 59 3.62 -3.65 15.21
C GLN A 59 4.94 -3.50 15.96
N SER A 60 6.03 -3.13 15.27
CA SER A 60 7.32 -2.88 15.91
C SER A 60 7.36 -1.61 16.76
N LYS A 61 6.35 -0.72 16.65
CA LYS A 61 6.21 0.50 17.45
C LYS A 61 5.19 0.36 18.57
N GLU A 62 4.40 -0.70 18.59
CA GLU A 62 3.60 -1.13 19.77
C GLU A 62 4.49 -1.81 20.79
#